data_AF-A0AAX1VXC6-F1
#
_entry.id   AF-A0AAX1VXC6-F1
#
_cell.length_a   1.000
_cell.length_b   1.000
_cell.length_c   1.000
_cell.angle_alpha   90.00
_cell.angle_beta   90.00
_cell.angle_gamma   90.00
#
_symmetry.space_group_name_H-M   'P 1'
#
loop_
_entity.id
_entity.type
_entity.pdbx_description
1 polymer ?
#
loop_
_entity_poly.entity_id
_entity_poly.type
_entity_poly.pdbx_seq_one_letter_code
_entity_poly.pdbx_strand_id
1 'polypeptide(L)' 'MLTRSAADLLQKIDAAMADLDTTLDALSTTEGGMRPYDQVDETQRRQIAAKAGALADALNGIDAALGLSDL' A
#
# COMPACT_ATOMS: atom_id res chain seq x y z
N MET A 1 -22.44 -11.54 7.33
CA MET A 1 -21.69 -11.47 6.05
C MET A 1 -20.63 -10.36 6.09
N LEU A 2 -20.85 -9.23 6.78
CA LEU A 2 -19.82 -8.20 7.01
C LEU A 2 -18.55 -8.71 7.72
N THR A 3 -18.68 -9.51 8.78
CA THR A 3 -17.53 -10.00 9.58
C THR A 3 -16.52 -10.84 8.80
N ARG A 4 -16.97 -11.55 7.75
CA ARG A 4 -16.09 -12.35 6.88
C ARG A 4 -15.45 -11.48 5.79
N SER A 5 -16.24 -10.60 5.17
CA SER A 5 -15.76 -9.66 4.15
C SER A 5 -14.75 -8.64 4.69
N ALA A 6 -14.92 -8.20 5.95
CA ALA A 6 -13.99 -7.29 6.60
C ALA A 6 -12.66 -7.98 6.97
N ALA A 7 -12.68 -9.27 7.32
CA ALA A 7 -11.45 -10.02 7.62
C ALA A 7 -10.57 -10.18 6.36
N ASP A 8 -11.17 -10.54 5.23
CA ASP A 8 -10.45 -10.65 3.95
C ASP A 8 -9.95 -9.27 3.46
N LEU A 9 -10.71 -8.20 3.73
CA LEU A 9 -10.30 -6.84 3.40
C LEU A 9 -9.13 -6.36 4.25
N LEU A 10 -9.19 -6.56 5.56
CA LEU A 10 -8.10 -6.24 6.48
C LEU A 10 -6.82 -6.97 6.09
N GLN A 11 -6.92 -8.26 5.76
CA GLN A 11 -5.77 -9.04 5.30
C GLN A 11 -5.17 -8.48 3.99
N LYS A 12 -5.99 -7.97 3.07
CA LYS A 12 -5.51 -7.31 1.84
C LYS A 12 -4.81 -5.99 2.13
N ILE A 13 -5.33 -5.19 3.05
CA ILE A 13 -4.73 -3.92 3.47
C ILE A 13 -3.38 -4.19 4.13
N ASP A 14 -3.31 -5.16 5.06
CA ASP A 14 -2.07 -5.56 5.72
C ASP A 14 -1.02 -6.02 4.72
N ALA A 15 -1.40 -6.84 3.74
CA ALA A 15 -0.51 -7.29 2.68
C ALA A 15 -0.02 -6.12 1.79
N ALA A 16 -0.93 -5.21 1.40
CA ALA A 16 -0.58 -4.04 0.59
C ALA A 16 0.35 -3.07 1.35
N MET A 17 0.13 -2.89 2.65
CA MET A 17 1.02 -2.11 3.52
C MET A 17 2.40 -2.74 3.61
N ALA A 18 2.49 -4.05 3.87
CA ALA A 18 3.77 -4.76 3.97
C ALA A 18 4.56 -4.74 2.65
N ASP A 19 3.88 -4.85 1.52
CA ASP A 19 4.48 -4.74 0.18
C ASP A 19 5.04 -3.34 -0.09
N LEU A 20 4.29 -2.29 0.26
CA LEU A 20 4.74 -0.91 0.11
C LEU A 20 5.91 -0.61 1.05
N ASP A 21 5.82 -1.05 2.29
CA ASP A 21 6.88 -0.93 3.31
C ASP A 21 8.17 -1.58 2.83
N THR A 22 8.11 -2.84 2.39
CA THR A 22 9.27 -3.54 1.79
C THR A 22 9.85 -2.80 0.59
N THR A 23 9.00 -2.18 -0.24
CA THR A 23 9.44 -1.40 -1.40
C THR A 23 10.15 -0.11 -0.99
N LEU A 24 9.69 0.55 0.07
CA LEU A 24 10.31 1.75 0.62
C LEU A 24 11.59 1.41 1.38
N ASP A 25 11.62 0.33 2.14
CA ASP A 25 12.81 -0.17 2.84
C ASP A 25 13.93 -0.54 1.86
N ALA A 26 13.58 -1.03 0.67
CA ALA A 26 14.56 -1.28 -0.39
C ALA A 26 15.25 0.00 -0.92
N LEU A 27 14.71 1.19 -0.62
CA LEU A 27 15.30 2.50 -0.92
C LEU A 27 16.14 3.03 0.24
N SER A 28 16.05 2.44 1.42
CA SER A 28 16.90 2.78 2.55
C SER A 28 18.37 2.56 2.19
N THR A 29 19.21 3.49 2.61
CA THR A 29 20.66 3.41 2.47
C THR A 29 21.23 2.66 3.68
N THR A 30 22.38 2.02 3.48
CA THR A 30 23.09 1.28 4.54
C THR A 30 23.49 2.16 5.74
N GLU A 31 23.52 3.48 5.53
CA GLU A 31 23.85 4.51 6.53
C GLU A 31 22.62 4.97 7.36
N GLY A 32 21.43 4.40 7.13
CA GLY A 32 20.20 4.71 7.89
C GLY A 32 19.42 5.93 7.39
N GLY A 33 19.76 6.47 6.22
CA GLY A 33 18.98 7.50 5.52
C GLY A 33 18.20 6.94 4.34
N MET A 34 17.27 7.72 3.77
CA MET A 34 16.55 7.35 2.54
C MET A 34 17.37 7.73 1.30
N ARG A 35 17.35 6.91 0.23
CA ARG A 35 18.00 7.29 -1.04
C ARG A 35 17.45 8.65 -1.52
N PRO A 36 18.33 9.58 -1.92
CA PRO A 36 17.87 10.85 -2.46
C PRO A 36 17.13 10.62 -3.78
N TYR A 37 16.21 11.54 -4.09
CA TYR A 37 15.22 11.35 -5.14
C TYR A 37 15.85 11.13 -6.53
N ASP A 38 17.01 11.73 -6.77
CA ASP A 38 17.84 11.59 -7.98
C ASP A 38 18.45 10.19 -8.16
N GLN A 39 18.60 9.42 -7.08
CA GLN A 39 19.10 8.03 -7.10
C GLN A 39 17.98 6.99 -7.17
N VAL A 40 16.71 7.42 -7.16
CA VAL A 40 15.56 6.55 -7.39
C VAL A 40 15.23 6.56 -8.88
N ASP A 41 15.49 5.44 -9.54
CA ASP A 41 15.24 5.31 -10.98
C ASP A 41 13.74 5.31 -11.31
N GLU A 42 13.42 5.52 -12.59
CA GLU A 42 12.03 5.60 -13.05
C GLU A 42 11.25 4.29 -12.80
N THR A 43 11.94 3.14 -12.82
CA THR A 43 11.34 1.82 -12.56
C THR A 43 10.94 1.69 -11.09
N GLN A 44 11.81 2.08 -10.16
CA GLN A 44 11.52 2.13 -8.72
C GLN A 44 10.38 3.09 -8.43
N ARG A 45 10.37 4.28 -9.04
CA ARG A 45 9.24 5.23 -8.88
C ARG A 45 7.92 4.63 -9.38
N ARG A 46 7.92 3.93 -10.52
CA ARG A 46 6.74 3.21 -11.02
C ARG A 46 6.29 2.10 -10.06
N GLN A 47 7.23 1.36 -9.47
CA GLN A 47 6.91 0.30 -8.49
C GLN A 47 6.27 0.88 -7.23
N ILE A 48 6.83 1.95 -6.67
CA ILE A 48 6.27 2.65 -5.51
C ILE A 48 4.85 3.14 -5.84
N ALA A 49 4.66 3.79 -7.00
CA ALA A 49 3.36 4.28 -7.41
C ALA A 49 2.32 3.15 -7.57
N ALA A 50 2.72 2.01 -8.16
CA ALA A 50 1.84 0.85 -8.30
C ALA A 50 1.45 0.25 -6.93
N LYS A 51 2.40 0.11 -6.00
CA LYS A 51 2.14 -0.41 -4.65
C LYS A 51 1.30 0.55 -3.80
N ALA A 52 1.57 1.85 -3.89
CA ALA A 52 0.75 2.87 -3.25
C ALA A 52 -0.69 2.89 -3.81
N GLY A 53 -0.85 2.72 -5.13
CA GLY A 53 -2.16 2.59 -5.77
C GLY A 53 -2.93 1.37 -5.26
N ALA A 54 -2.28 0.21 -5.16
CA ALA A 54 -2.90 -1.00 -4.62
C ALA A 54 -3.36 -0.84 -3.16
N LEU A 55 -2.60 -0.11 -2.34
CA LEU A 55 -3.03 0.24 -0.99
C LEU A 55 -4.24 1.19 -1.00
N ALA A 56 -4.24 2.20 -1.86
CA ALA A 56 -5.37 3.12 -2.00
C ALA A 56 -6.65 2.39 -2.43
N ASP A 57 -6.56 1.45 -3.38
CA ASP A 57 -7.68 0.63 -3.81
C ASP A 57 -8.22 -0.26 -2.69
N ALA A 58 -7.32 -0.84 -1.87
CA ALA A 58 -7.70 -1.62 -0.71
C ALA A 58 -8.41 -0.76 0.35
N LEU A 59 -7.95 0.48 0.58
CA LEU A 59 -8.58 1.43 1.50
C LEU A 59 -9.95 1.90 0.99
N ASN A 60 -10.11 2.15 -0.32
CA ASN A 60 -11.42 2.49 -0.91
C ASN A 60 -12.44 1.34 -0.76
N GLY A 61 -11.97 0.09 -0.68
CA GLY A 61 -12.82 -1.06 -0.37
C GLY A 61 -13.43 -1.03 1.04
N ILE A 62 -12.89 -0.22 1.97
CA ILE A 62 -13.39 -0.07 3.34
C ILE A 62 -14.75 0.62 3.34
N ASP A 63 -14.93 1.70 2.58
CA ASP A 63 -16.20 2.44 2.55
C ASP A 63 -17.37 1.54 2.13
N ALA A 64 -17.14 0.70 1.11
CA ALA A 64 -18.10 -0.29 0.66
C ALA A 64 -18.34 -1.39 1.71
N ALA A 65 -17.29 -1.87 2.38
CA ALA A 65 -17.40 -2.87 3.44
C ALA A 65 -18.09 -2.35 4.71
N LEU A 66 -18.02 -1.04 4.96
CA LEU A 66 -18.72 -0.34 6.04
C LEU A 66 -20.15 0.07 5.65
N GLY A 67 -20.56 -0.14 4.40
CA GLY A 67 -21.88 0.26 3.90
C GLY A 67 -22.05 1.77 3.77
N LEU A 68 -20.95 2.52 3.69
CA LEU A 68 -20.95 3.98 3.54
C LEU A 68 -21.09 4.43 2.08
N SER A 69 -20.86 3.53 1.12
CA SER A 69 -20.99 3.83 -0.32
C SER A 69 -22.42 4.00 -0.82
N ASP A 70 -23.42 3.62 -0.02
CA ASP A 70 -24.86 3.74 -0.33
C ASP A 70 -25.55 4.88 0.45
N LEU A 71 -24.79 5.76 1.12
CA LEU A 71 -25.30 6.92 1.85
C LEU A 71 -25.32 8.19 0.98
#